data_AF-A0A9P1C2Q1-F1
#
_entry.id   AF-A0A9P1C2Q1-F1
#
_cell.length_a   1.000
_cell.length_b   1.000
_cell.length_c   1.000
_cell.angle_alpha   90.00
_cell.angle_beta   90.00
_cell.angle_gamma   90.00
#
_symmetry.space_group_name_H-M   'P 1'
#
loop_
_entity.id
_entity.type
_entity.pdbx_description
1 polymer ?
#
loop_
_entity_poly.entity_id
_entity_poly.type
_entity_poly.pdbx_seq_one_letter_code
_entity_poly.pdbx_strand_id
1 'polypeptide(L)'
;TPVPQPQPQQTTQTEHQPPIDYKSLVLLGQKSTATTYVDRAALANEEEATIRILKPEETDKTARQLLLGLDGKTTTVFSFTMEEYVAMIAEQEGTLTYIPGDVRAGKRWLQTIGVPTIQDAANQLCWHVSKGHTTPSSSTVMVAIQLDLNNWCSHHTMKHVNSFQRGYSLQMRQVLEGFQYNLTAEELSTMVVVNYDNYNVLQLASRFVWSSGYVWASAMPVNVLTALEVKDDENNSHIMTALIQGLYNGGTTCLKIMPKHIRDKALEFLLDRNLATTPANMSDNEIQQVGNKESRKRRADDMEVEQK
;
A
#
# COMPACT_ATOMS: atom_id res chain seq x y z
N THR A 1 5.20 68.67 40.57
CA THR A 1 4.23 68.15 39.59
C THR A 1 4.93 67.07 38.77
N PRO A 2 4.60 65.78 38.92
CA PRO A 2 5.22 64.74 38.10
C PRO A 2 4.50 64.63 36.75
N VAL A 3 5.29 64.51 35.68
CA VAL A 3 4.81 64.27 34.31
C VAL A 3 4.33 62.80 34.22
N PRO A 4 3.13 62.50 33.69
CA PRO A 4 2.68 61.13 33.55
C PRO A 4 3.40 60.45 32.38
N GLN A 5 3.95 59.25 32.62
CA GLN A 5 4.47 58.39 31.57
C GLN A 5 3.32 57.79 30.74
N PRO A 6 3.46 57.64 29.41
CA PRO A 6 2.45 57.00 28.59
C PRO A 6 2.40 55.49 28.88
N GLN A 7 1.20 54.99 29.20
CA GLN A 7 0.93 53.56 29.26
C GLN A 7 1.05 52.96 27.85
N PRO A 8 1.65 51.76 27.68
CA PRO A 8 1.60 51.07 26.41
C PRO A 8 0.16 50.61 26.12
N GLN A 9 -0.37 51.04 24.97
CA GLN A 9 -1.62 50.52 24.42
C GLN A 9 -1.47 49.01 24.17
N GLN A 10 -2.18 48.19 24.94
CA GLN A 10 -2.45 46.81 24.58
C GLN A 10 -3.30 46.81 23.32
N THR A 11 -2.66 46.57 22.18
CA THR A 11 -3.35 46.19 20.95
C THR A 11 -3.70 44.71 21.06
N THR A 12 -4.96 44.41 21.35
CA THR A 12 -5.56 43.09 21.13
C THR A 12 -5.63 42.85 19.63
N GLN A 13 -4.54 42.38 19.03
CA GLN A 13 -4.62 41.68 17.74
C GLN A 13 -5.26 40.32 18.00
N THR A 14 -6.58 40.26 17.88
CA THR A 14 -7.23 39.01 17.52
C THR A 14 -6.79 38.72 16.09
N GLU A 15 -5.80 37.82 15.93
CA GLU A 15 -5.50 37.23 14.64
C GLU A 15 -6.75 36.49 14.15
N HIS A 16 -7.60 37.19 13.41
CA HIS A 16 -8.54 36.53 12.51
C HIS A 16 -7.70 35.81 11.47
N GLN A 17 -7.44 34.52 11.71
CA GLN A 17 -6.91 33.63 10.67
C GLN A 17 -7.85 33.77 9.46
N PRO A 18 -7.31 34.10 8.27
CA PRO A 18 -8.14 34.15 7.08
C PRO A 18 -8.79 32.78 6.86
N PRO A 19 -10.07 32.72 6.44
CA PRO A 19 -10.72 31.46 6.14
C PRO A 19 -9.88 30.71 5.10
N ILE A 20 -9.52 29.47 5.42
CA ILE A 20 -8.72 28.60 4.56
C ILE A 20 -9.45 28.47 3.22
N ASP A 21 -8.81 28.89 2.12
CA ASP A 21 -9.35 28.72 0.77
C ASP A 21 -9.17 27.27 0.30
N TYR A 22 -10.11 26.42 0.73
CA TYR A 22 -10.14 24.99 0.40
C TYR A 22 -10.19 24.69 -1.11
N LYS A 23 -10.54 25.67 -1.97
CA LYS A 23 -10.52 25.48 -3.44
C LYS A 23 -9.11 25.44 -4.02
N SER A 24 -8.13 25.98 -3.31
CA SER A 24 -6.72 26.04 -3.74
C SER A 24 -5.92 24.78 -3.41
N LEU A 25 -6.47 23.87 -2.59
CA LEU A 25 -5.86 22.57 -2.26
C LEU A 25 -6.06 21.59 -3.42
N VAL A 26 -5.34 21.81 -4.51
CA VAL A 26 -5.27 20.86 -5.63
C VAL A 26 -4.52 19.62 -5.14
N LEU A 27 -5.26 18.54 -4.89
CA LEU A 27 -4.70 17.22 -4.59
C LEU A 27 -3.78 16.74 -5.73
N LEU A 28 -2.77 15.94 -5.37
CA LEU A 28 -2.01 15.12 -6.31
C LEU A 28 -2.98 14.44 -7.29
N GLY A 29 -2.67 14.53 -8.59
CA GLY A 29 -3.57 14.13 -9.66
C GLY A 29 -4.19 12.75 -9.43
N GLN A 30 -5.51 12.67 -9.62
CA GLN A 30 -6.36 11.47 -9.47
C GLN A 30 -5.92 10.25 -10.30
N LYS A 31 -4.94 10.41 -11.20
CA LYS A 31 -4.31 9.32 -11.98
C LYS A 31 -3.34 8.45 -11.17
N SER A 32 -3.10 8.77 -9.89
CA SER A 32 -2.10 8.11 -9.03
C SER A 32 -2.70 7.12 -8.00
N THR A 33 -3.85 6.52 -8.33
CA THR A 33 -4.68 5.65 -7.48
C THR A 33 -4.67 4.18 -7.93
N ALA A 34 -3.62 3.71 -8.59
CA ALA A 34 -3.61 2.38 -9.19
C ALA A 34 -3.00 1.35 -8.22
N THR A 35 -3.84 0.83 -7.31
CA THR A 35 -3.65 -0.56 -6.89
C THR A 35 -3.45 -1.44 -8.14
N THR A 36 -2.58 -2.44 -8.05
CA THR A 36 -2.43 -3.42 -9.15
C THR A 36 -3.61 -4.40 -9.20
N TYR A 37 -4.53 -4.32 -8.23
CA TYR A 37 -5.69 -5.22 -8.13
C TYR A 37 -6.95 -4.55 -8.65
N VAL A 38 -7.49 -5.09 -9.75
CA VAL A 38 -8.73 -4.61 -10.36
C VAL A 38 -9.95 -4.97 -9.49
N ASP A 39 -9.94 -6.17 -8.89
CA ASP A 39 -10.98 -6.59 -7.95
C ASP A 39 -10.59 -6.16 -6.52
N ARG A 40 -11.31 -5.16 -6.00
CA ARG A 40 -11.04 -4.59 -4.68
C ARG A 40 -11.44 -5.51 -3.52
N ALA A 41 -12.31 -6.48 -3.78
CA ALA A 41 -12.87 -7.36 -2.77
C ALA A 41 -12.23 -8.76 -2.77
N ALA A 42 -11.48 -9.12 -3.80
CA ALA A 42 -10.81 -10.41 -3.89
C ALA A 42 -9.62 -10.50 -2.91
N LEU A 43 -9.44 -11.69 -2.36
CA LEU A 43 -8.31 -12.06 -1.53
C LEU A 43 -7.72 -13.40 -2.01
N ALA A 44 -6.41 -13.45 -2.21
CA ALA A 44 -5.72 -14.67 -2.58
C ALA A 44 -5.75 -15.67 -1.44
N ASN A 45 -5.99 -16.95 -1.75
CA ASN A 45 -6.13 -18.03 -0.77
C ASN A 45 -7.33 -17.83 0.19
N GLU A 46 -8.36 -17.07 -0.21
CA GLU A 46 -9.57 -16.89 0.60
C GLU A 46 -10.36 -18.20 0.78
N GLU A 47 -10.17 -19.16 -0.12
CA GLU A 47 -10.76 -20.50 -0.04
C GLU A 47 -10.29 -21.30 1.17
N GLU A 48 -9.17 -20.91 1.78
CA GLU A 48 -8.64 -21.51 3.00
C GLU A 48 -9.29 -20.93 4.27
N ALA A 49 -10.04 -19.83 4.13
CA ALA A 49 -10.63 -19.10 5.24
C ALA A 49 -12.10 -19.46 5.48
N THR A 50 -12.51 -19.40 6.75
CA THR A 50 -13.93 -19.24 7.10
C THR A 50 -14.24 -17.75 7.21
N ILE A 51 -15.03 -17.22 6.28
CA ILE A 51 -15.34 -15.80 6.22
C ILE A 51 -16.54 -15.48 7.12
N ARG A 52 -16.35 -14.56 8.07
CA ARG A 52 -17.41 -14.04 8.96
C ARG A 52 -17.52 -12.53 8.84
N ILE A 53 -18.73 -12.02 8.69
CA ILE A 53 -19.00 -10.59 8.73
C ILE A 53 -19.23 -10.22 10.19
N LEU A 54 -18.42 -9.28 10.70
CA LEU A 54 -18.56 -8.74 12.05
C LEU A 54 -19.36 -7.43 12.05
N LYS A 55 -19.30 -6.68 10.94
CA LYS A 55 -20.15 -5.51 10.72
C LYS A 55 -20.53 -5.43 9.23
N PRO A 56 -21.82 -5.18 8.90
CA PRO A 56 -22.97 -5.11 9.81
C PRO A 56 -23.27 -6.46 10.48
N GLU A 57 -23.84 -6.43 11.69
CA GLU A 57 -24.12 -7.63 12.50
C GLU A 57 -25.22 -8.51 11.88
N GLU A 58 -26.21 -7.90 11.25
CA GLU A 58 -27.33 -8.58 10.60
C GLU A 58 -27.35 -8.25 9.11
N THR A 59 -27.04 -9.24 8.26
CA THR A 59 -27.08 -9.07 6.81
C THR A 59 -27.25 -10.41 6.09
N ASP A 60 -28.01 -10.38 5.00
CA ASP A 60 -28.13 -11.47 4.03
C ASP A 60 -27.05 -11.42 2.94
N LYS A 61 -26.27 -10.34 2.89
CA LYS A 61 -25.21 -10.12 1.91
C LYS A 61 -23.96 -10.88 2.31
N THR A 62 -23.26 -11.40 1.32
CA THR A 62 -21.90 -11.90 1.46
C THR A 62 -20.91 -10.75 1.70
N ALA A 63 -19.75 -11.06 2.31
CA ALA A 63 -18.67 -10.09 2.51
C ALA A 63 -18.27 -9.41 1.19
N ARG A 64 -18.15 -10.20 0.12
CA ARG A 64 -17.83 -9.69 -1.22
C ARG A 64 -18.87 -8.71 -1.75
N GLN A 65 -20.17 -8.99 -1.57
CA GLN A 65 -21.24 -8.08 -1.98
C GLN A 65 -21.21 -6.75 -1.22
N LEU A 66 -20.94 -6.80 0.09
CA LEU A 66 -20.79 -5.58 0.90
C LEU A 66 -19.60 -4.74 0.45
N LEU A 67 -18.43 -5.37 0.29
CA LEU A 67 -17.19 -4.70 -0.12
C LEU A 67 -17.29 -4.09 -1.52
N LEU A 68 -17.94 -4.76 -2.47
CA LEU A 68 -18.20 -4.21 -3.81
C LEU A 68 -19.28 -3.12 -3.82
N GLY A 69 -20.13 -3.07 -2.80
CA GLY A 69 -21.12 -2.01 -2.62
C GLY A 69 -20.51 -0.67 -2.19
N LEU A 70 -19.27 -0.66 -1.69
CA LEU A 70 -18.57 0.56 -1.31
C LEU A 70 -18.05 1.32 -2.54
N ASP A 71 -18.03 2.65 -2.48
CA ASP A 71 -17.40 3.50 -3.51
C ASP A 71 -15.89 3.25 -3.54
N GLY A 72 -15.41 2.73 -4.66
CA GLY A 72 -14.00 2.42 -4.87
C GLY A 72 -13.04 3.59 -4.79
N LYS A 73 -13.52 4.83 -4.96
CA LYS A 73 -12.66 6.01 -4.92
C LYS A 73 -12.32 6.43 -3.50
N THR A 74 -13.20 6.13 -2.55
CA THR A 74 -13.09 6.57 -1.15
C THR A 74 -12.91 5.41 -0.17
N THR A 75 -13.15 4.17 -0.63
CA THR A 75 -12.90 2.96 0.16
C THR A 75 -11.45 2.90 0.62
N THR A 76 -11.28 2.70 1.91
CA THR A 76 -10.00 2.42 2.55
C THR A 76 -10.16 1.21 3.44
N VAL A 77 -9.24 0.26 3.28
CA VAL A 77 -9.19 -1.01 4.01
C VAL A 77 -8.00 -0.99 4.95
N PHE A 78 -8.27 -1.17 6.23
CA PHE A 78 -7.28 -1.39 7.28
C PHE A 78 -7.25 -2.88 7.63
N SER A 79 -6.06 -3.42 7.89
CA SER A 79 -5.88 -4.83 8.21
C SER A 79 -5.24 -5.01 9.58
N PHE A 80 -5.79 -5.96 10.33
CA PHE A 80 -5.40 -6.27 11.70
C PHE A 80 -5.31 -7.78 11.90
N THR A 81 -4.48 -8.19 12.85
CA THR A 81 -4.65 -9.51 13.47
C THR A 81 -5.93 -9.52 14.31
N MET A 82 -6.46 -10.71 14.61
CA MET A 82 -7.63 -10.80 15.48
C MET A 82 -7.35 -10.23 16.87
N GLU A 83 -6.14 -10.44 17.41
CA GLU A 83 -5.71 -9.91 18.70
C GLU A 83 -5.67 -8.38 18.70
N GLU A 84 -5.12 -7.76 17.65
CA GLU A 84 -5.16 -6.29 17.48
C GLU A 84 -6.59 -5.79 17.41
N TYR A 85 -7.45 -6.44 16.61
CA TYR A 85 -8.84 -6.04 16.47
C TYR A 85 -9.63 -6.12 17.79
N VAL A 86 -9.49 -7.23 18.53
CA VAL A 86 -10.14 -7.40 19.84
C VAL A 86 -9.66 -6.36 20.85
N ALA A 87 -8.37 -6.05 20.87
CA ALA A 87 -7.84 -4.99 21.74
C ALA A 87 -8.45 -3.62 21.40
N MET A 88 -8.47 -3.24 20.12
CA MET A 88 -9.08 -1.98 19.67
C MET A 88 -10.56 -1.89 20.03
N ILE A 89 -11.32 -2.97 19.84
CA ILE A 89 -12.76 -3.00 20.14
C ILE A 89 -13.00 -2.91 21.65
N ALA A 90 -12.18 -3.57 22.47
CA ALA A 90 -12.29 -3.51 23.92
C ALA A 90 -12.03 -2.09 24.47
N GLU A 91 -11.08 -1.36 23.89
CA GLU A 91 -10.81 0.04 24.22
C GLU A 91 -11.95 0.99 23.83
N GLN A 92 -12.77 0.59 22.85
CA GLN A 92 -13.87 1.38 22.30
C GLN A 92 -15.25 0.85 22.73
N GLU A 93 -15.34 0.29 23.93
CA GLU A 93 -16.60 -0.18 24.54
C GLU A 93 -17.41 -1.16 23.65
N GLY A 94 -16.70 -1.98 22.87
CA GLY A 94 -17.31 -2.99 22.01
C GLY A 94 -17.66 -2.52 20.59
N THR A 95 -17.51 -1.23 20.27
CA THR A 95 -17.83 -0.70 18.93
C THR A 95 -16.70 0.16 18.38
N LEU A 96 -16.20 -0.16 17.18
CA LEU A 96 -15.22 0.69 16.52
C LEU A 96 -15.86 2.04 16.12
N THR A 97 -15.45 3.12 16.79
CA THR A 97 -15.87 4.51 16.55
C THR A 97 -14.75 5.37 15.97
N TYR A 98 -13.49 4.92 16.08
CA TYR A 98 -12.33 5.54 15.46
C TYR A 98 -11.29 4.51 15.04
N ILE A 99 -10.40 4.91 14.12
CA ILE A 99 -9.19 4.15 13.78
C ILE A 99 -8.02 4.72 14.59
N PRO A 100 -7.43 3.97 15.55
CA PRO A 100 -6.25 4.41 16.30
C PRO A 100 -4.98 4.36 15.44
N GLY A 101 -4.05 5.29 15.63
CA GLY A 101 -2.76 5.29 14.94
C GLY A 101 -1.66 4.44 15.59
N ASP A 102 -1.87 3.96 16.80
CA ASP A 102 -0.85 3.37 17.69
C ASP A 102 -1.01 1.87 17.94
N VAL A 103 -1.86 1.18 17.18
CA VAL A 103 -2.12 -0.27 17.28
C VAL A 103 -0.84 -1.11 17.38
N ARG A 104 0.23 -0.66 16.70
CA ARG A 104 1.53 -1.36 16.63
C ARG A 104 2.69 -0.55 17.24
N ALA A 105 2.41 0.50 18.01
CA ALA A 105 3.42 1.37 18.60
C ALA A 105 4.39 0.59 19.50
N GLY A 106 3.89 -0.35 20.29
CA GLY A 106 4.70 -1.26 21.13
C GLY A 106 5.69 -2.14 20.35
N LYS A 107 5.54 -2.23 19.03
CA LYS A 107 6.44 -2.93 18.10
C LYS A 107 7.18 -1.96 17.18
N ARG A 108 7.33 -0.70 17.61
CA ARG A 108 8.05 0.39 16.92
C ARG A 108 7.47 0.78 15.57
N TRP A 109 6.19 0.50 15.34
CA TRP A 109 5.49 0.96 14.15
C TRP A 109 4.43 2.00 14.54
N LEU A 110 4.69 3.25 14.13
CA LEU A 110 4.08 4.45 14.73
C LEU A 110 2.88 4.98 13.91
N GLN A 111 2.13 4.09 13.25
CA GLN A 111 1.00 4.47 12.42
C GLN A 111 0.11 3.28 12.04
N THR A 112 -1.19 3.50 11.86
CA THR A 112 -2.10 2.53 11.23
C THR A 112 -2.28 2.88 9.76
N ILE A 113 -2.05 1.91 8.87
CA ILE A 113 -2.13 2.12 7.41
C ILE A 113 -3.42 1.52 6.85
N GLY A 114 -4.13 2.34 6.08
CA GLY A 114 -5.21 1.95 5.20
C GLY A 114 -4.80 1.99 3.73
N VAL A 115 -5.34 1.08 2.92
CA VAL A 115 -5.04 0.90 1.50
C VAL A 115 -6.33 0.61 0.69
N PRO A 116 -6.33 0.69 -0.64
CA PRO A 116 -7.58 0.71 -1.42
C PRO A 116 -8.30 -0.64 -1.56
N THR A 117 -7.62 -1.78 -1.36
CA THR A 117 -8.19 -3.12 -1.60
C THR A 117 -7.93 -4.09 -0.46
N ILE A 118 -8.73 -5.15 -0.40
CA ILE A 118 -8.56 -6.25 0.56
C ILE A 118 -7.20 -6.94 0.39
N GLN A 119 -6.80 -7.22 -0.86
CA GLN A 119 -5.51 -7.85 -1.13
C GLN A 119 -4.33 -6.94 -0.75
N ASP A 120 -4.41 -5.64 -1.04
CA ASP A 120 -3.37 -4.69 -0.59
C ASP A 120 -3.27 -4.69 0.94
N ALA A 121 -4.41 -4.71 1.64
CA ALA A 121 -4.44 -4.70 3.10
C ALA A 121 -3.83 -6.00 3.66
N ALA A 122 -4.12 -7.14 3.06
CA ALA A 122 -3.52 -8.42 3.44
C ALA A 122 -1.99 -8.43 3.20
N ASN A 123 -1.54 -7.88 2.07
CA ASN A 123 -0.11 -7.76 1.76
C ASN A 123 0.60 -6.80 2.74
N GLN A 124 -0.04 -5.68 3.13
CA GLN A 124 0.48 -4.80 4.19
C GLN A 124 0.64 -5.55 5.50
N LEU A 125 -0.38 -6.29 5.93
CA LEU A 125 -0.32 -7.04 7.18
C LEU A 125 0.76 -8.13 7.13
N CYS A 126 0.87 -8.86 6.01
CA CYS A 126 1.95 -9.83 5.78
C CYS A 126 3.33 -9.17 5.94
N TRP A 127 3.52 -7.98 5.36
CA TRP A 127 4.76 -7.22 5.52
C TRP A 127 5.00 -6.83 6.99
N HIS A 128 3.98 -6.34 7.71
CA HIS A 128 4.10 -6.00 9.13
C HIS A 128 4.48 -7.20 9.99
N VAL A 129 3.86 -8.36 9.76
CA VAL A 129 4.21 -9.61 10.46
C VAL A 129 5.66 -9.99 10.14
N SER A 130 6.07 -9.95 8.86
CA SER A 130 7.45 -10.29 8.45
C SER A 130 8.52 -9.37 9.04
N LYS A 131 8.16 -8.12 9.34
CA LYS A 131 9.04 -7.11 9.95
C LYS A 131 9.01 -7.11 11.48
N GLY A 132 8.18 -7.96 12.09
CA GLY A 132 8.01 -7.99 13.54
C GLY A 132 7.27 -6.77 14.09
N HIS A 133 6.54 -6.03 13.25
CA HIS A 133 5.68 -4.92 13.65
C HIS A 133 4.36 -5.42 14.28
N THR A 134 4.03 -6.70 14.09
CA THR A 134 2.91 -7.37 14.76
C THR A 134 3.20 -8.87 14.89
N THR A 135 2.41 -9.56 15.70
CA THR A 135 2.54 -11.01 15.92
C THR A 135 1.72 -11.76 14.86
N PRO A 136 2.18 -12.92 14.35
CA PRO A 136 1.35 -13.75 13.49
C PRO A 136 0.06 -14.19 14.21
N SER A 137 -1.05 -14.28 13.48
CA SER A 137 -2.35 -14.75 13.98
C SER A 137 -2.94 -15.79 13.04
N SER A 138 -3.78 -16.68 13.56
CA SER A 138 -4.57 -17.62 12.75
C SER A 138 -5.74 -16.95 12.03
N SER A 139 -6.06 -15.71 12.38
CA SER A 139 -7.18 -14.95 11.83
C SER A 139 -6.75 -13.55 11.41
N THR A 140 -7.34 -13.08 10.32
CA THR A 140 -7.08 -11.74 9.79
C THR A 140 -8.39 -10.97 9.70
N VAL A 141 -8.40 -9.75 10.24
CA VAL A 141 -9.57 -8.87 10.21
C VAL A 141 -9.31 -7.73 9.24
N MET A 142 -10.27 -7.52 8.33
CA MET A 142 -10.30 -6.38 7.41
C MET A 142 -11.40 -5.41 7.85
N VAL A 143 -11.03 -4.15 8.03
CA VAL A 143 -11.95 -3.04 8.32
C VAL A 143 -11.98 -2.13 7.09
N ALA A 144 -13.04 -2.20 6.30
CA ALA A 144 -13.24 -1.39 5.10
C ALA A 144 -14.25 -0.27 5.37
N ILE A 145 -13.89 0.97 5.02
CA ILE A 145 -14.69 2.18 5.28
C ILE A 145 -14.65 3.09 4.05
N GLN A 146 -15.77 3.70 3.68
CA GLN A 146 -15.77 4.82 2.74
C GLN A 146 -15.46 6.09 3.52
N LEU A 147 -14.19 6.52 3.45
CA LEU A 147 -13.76 7.68 4.22
C LEU A 147 -14.31 8.98 3.62
N ASP A 148 -14.90 9.81 4.48
CA ASP A 148 -15.39 11.14 4.10
C ASP A 148 -14.20 12.06 3.81
N LEU A 149 -14.26 12.73 2.66
CA LEU A 149 -13.15 13.55 2.20
C LEU A 149 -12.97 14.78 3.09
N ASN A 150 -14.06 15.38 3.57
CA ASN A 150 -13.97 16.57 4.41
C ASN A 150 -13.39 16.22 5.79
N ASN A 151 -13.84 15.11 6.38
CA ASN A 151 -13.32 14.58 7.63
C ASN A 151 -11.83 14.24 7.50
N TRP A 152 -11.44 13.54 6.43
CA TRP A 152 -10.04 13.23 6.14
C TRP A 152 -9.17 14.48 6.02
N CYS A 153 -9.61 15.47 5.22
CA CYS A 153 -8.89 16.73 5.03
C CYS A 153 -8.76 17.53 6.34
N SER A 154 -9.78 17.51 7.20
CA SER A 154 -9.75 18.14 8.52
C SER A 154 -8.67 17.52 9.40
N HIS A 155 -8.69 16.19 9.57
CA HIS A 155 -7.66 15.46 10.31
C HIS A 155 -6.25 15.65 9.72
N HIS A 156 -6.14 15.75 8.38
CA HIS A 156 -4.87 15.98 7.69
C HIS A 156 -4.32 17.37 8.01
N THR A 157 -5.19 18.39 8.05
CA THR A 157 -4.82 19.77 8.41
C THR A 157 -4.31 19.85 9.84
N MET A 158 -4.89 19.04 10.73
CA MET A 158 -4.45 18.89 12.12
C MET A 158 -3.19 18.02 12.28
N LYS A 159 -2.64 17.46 11.20
CA LYS A 159 -1.49 16.52 11.21
C LYS A 159 -1.76 15.24 12.02
N HIS A 160 -3.00 14.82 12.15
CA HIS A 160 -3.37 13.55 12.78
C HIS A 160 -3.26 12.37 11.81
N VAL A 161 -3.45 12.65 10.53
CA VAL A 161 -3.38 11.68 9.45
C VAL A 161 -2.48 12.19 8.33
N ASN A 162 -2.02 11.26 7.49
CA ASN A 162 -1.22 11.58 6.30
C ASN A 162 -1.67 10.73 5.11
N SER A 163 -1.45 11.23 3.90
CA SER A 163 -1.65 10.47 2.66
C SER A 163 -0.37 10.50 1.83
N PHE A 164 0.10 9.34 1.42
CA PHE A 164 1.31 9.22 0.62
C PHE A 164 1.17 8.07 -0.36
N GLN A 165 2.11 7.97 -1.30
CA GLN A 165 2.20 6.86 -2.24
C GLN A 165 3.46 6.08 -1.98
N ARG A 166 3.35 4.75 -1.98
CA ARG A 166 4.52 3.87 -1.96
C ARG A 166 4.77 3.35 -3.37
N GLY A 167 6.01 3.47 -3.82
CA GLY A 167 6.43 2.98 -5.14
C GLY A 167 5.69 3.63 -6.31
N TYR A 168 5.22 4.88 -6.15
CA TYR A 168 4.39 5.62 -7.11
C TYR A 168 3.11 4.89 -7.58
N SER A 169 2.67 3.86 -6.87
CA SER A 169 1.61 2.93 -7.29
C SER A 169 0.51 2.80 -6.26
N LEU A 170 0.85 2.54 -5.00
CA LEU A 170 -0.13 2.29 -3.95
C LEU A 170 -0.36 3.53 -3.09
N GLN A 171 -1.56 4.09 -3.15
CA GLN A 171 -1.99 5.14 -2.22
C GLN A 171 -2.18 4.55 -0.82
N MET A 172 -1.58 5.20 0.16
CA MET A 172 -1.64 4.81 1.56
C MET A 172 -2.19 5.96 2.39
N ARG A 173 -3.14 5.62 3.25
CA ARG A 173 -3.71 6.50 4.26
C ARG A 173 -3.17 6.12 5.61
N GLN A 174 -2.66 7.07 6.38
CA GLN A 174 -2.00 6.82 7.65
C GLN A 174 -2.73 7.54 8.76
N VAL A 175 -3.05 6.85 9.84
CA VAL A 175 -3.35 7.47 11.13
C VAL A 175 -2.08 7.40 11.97
N LEU A 176 -1.60 8.54 12.45
CA LEU A 176 -0.30 8.63 13.12
C LEU A 176 -0.40 8.28 14.61
N GLU A 177 0.65 7.69 15.18
CA GLU A 177 0.76 7.41 16.62
C GLU A 177 0.42 8.64 17.47
N GLY A 178 -0.27 8.41 18.59
CA GLY A 178 -0.73 9.47 19.49
C GLY A 178 -2.00 10.18 19.01
N PHE A 179 -2.52 9.81 17.83
CA PHE A 179 -3.76 10.34 17.29
C PHE A 179 -4.74 9.23 16.88
N GLN A 180 -5.98 9.64 16.71
CA GLN A 180 -7.06 8.79 16.20
C GLN A 180 -7.81 9.50 15.07
N TYR A 181 -8.32 8.70 14.14
CA TYR A 181 -9.23 9.17 13.11
C TYR A 181 -10.67 8.87 13.53
N ASN A 182 -11.38 9.90 13.99
CA ASN A 182 -12.75 9.77 14.48
C ASN A 182 -13.68 9.58 13.29
N LEU A 183 -14.45 8.50 13.27
CA LEU A 183 -15.36 8.19 12.19
C LEU A 183 -16.65 9.02 12.35
N THR A 184 -17.09 9.64 11.26
CA THR A 184 -18.40 10.27 11.17
C THR A 184 -19.51 9.21 11.19
N ALA A 185 -20.76 9.64 11.44
CA ALA A 185 -21.91 8.76 11.36
C ALA A 185 -22.07 8.10 9.96
N GLU A 186 -21.74 8.84 8.90
CA GLU A 186 -21.76 8.32 7.53
C GLU A 186 -20.68 7.24 7.34
N GLU A 187 -19.44 7.51 7.75
CA GLU A 187 -18.35 6.52 7.69
C GLU A 187 -18.69 5.26 8.49
N LEU A 188 -19.24 5.42 9.70
CA LEU A 188 -19.70 4.30 10.53
C LEU A 188 -20.80 3.47 9.86
N SER A 189 -21.67 4.09 9.08
CA SER A 189 -22.74 3.42 8.33
C SER A 189 -22.24 2.63 7.13
N THR A 190 -21.10 3.02 6.56
CA THR A 190 -20.45 2.31 5.44
C THR A 190 -19.44 1.26 5.89
N MET A 191 -19.09 1.23 7.18
CA MET A 191 -18.07 0.33 7.70
C MET A 191 -18.46 -1.14 7.56
N VAL A 192 -17.63 -1.88 6.85
CA VAL A 192 -17.70 -3.33 6.69
C VAL A 192 -16.51 -3.94 7.42
N VAL A 193 -16.78 -4.81 8.38
CA VAL A 193 -15.74 -5.56 9.10
C VAL A 193 -15.87 -7.03 8.76
N VAL A 194 -14.81 -7.61 8.19
CA VAL A 194 -14.76 -9.01 7.77
C VAL A 194 -13.63 -9.71 8.49
N ASN A 195 -13.94 -10.78 9.20
CA ASN A 195 -12.95 -11.71 9.74
C ASN A 195 -12.75 -12.87 8.76
N TYR A 196 -11.51 -13.09 8.36
CA TYR A 196 -11.05 -14.28 7.66
C TYR A 196 -10.45 -15.21 8.71
N ASP A 197 -11.28 -16.09 9.26
CA ASP A 197 -10.90 -17.09 10.25
C ASP A 197 -10.10 -18.22 9.55
N ASN A 198 -9.10 -18.78 10.23
CA ASN A 198 -8.08 -19.68 9.66
C ASN A 198 -7.27 -19.10 8.49
N TYR A 199 -7.23 -17.78 8.34
CA TYR A 199 -6.40 -17.08 7.35
C TYR A 199 -5.21 -16.40 8.02
N ASN A 200 -4.03 -17.01 7.93
CA ASN A 200 -2.78 -16.37 8.32
C ASN A 200 -2.16 -15.66 7.11
N VAL A 201 -2.01 -14.34 7.18
CA VAL A 201 -1.44 -13.53 6.08
C VAL A 201 -0.07 -14.00 5.57
N LEU A 202 0.73 -14.70 6.39
CA LEU A 202 2.03 -15.23 5.97
C LEU A 202 1.91 -16.29 4.88
N GLN A 203 0.74 -16.89 4.66
CA GLN A 203 0.53 -17.78 3.52
C GLN A 203 0.70 -17.07 2.19
N LEU A 204 0.46 -15.75 2.12
CA LEU A 204 0.74 -14.94 0.94
C LEU A 204 2.23 -14.97 0.56
N ALA A 205 3.11 -15.09 1.55
CA ALA A 205 4.55 -15.23 1.32
C ALA A 205 4.94 -16.58 0.73
N SER A 206 4.09 -17.62 0.82
CA SER A 206 4.29 -18.88 0.09
C SER A 206 3.78 -18.84 -1.35
N ARG A 207 2.77 -17.99 -1.62
CA ARG A 207 2.22 -17.79 -2.96
C ARG A 207 3.09 -16.89 -3.81
N PHE A 208 3.43 -15.71 -3.28
CA PHE A 208 4.18 -14.69 -3.99
C PHE A 208 5.69 -14.85 -3.74
N VAL A 209 6.24 -15.98 -4.16
CA VAL A 209 7.66 -16.32 -3.99
C VAL A 209 8.47 -16.07 -5.26
N TRP A 210 9.78 -15.91 -5.08
CA TRP A 210 10.73 -15.76 -6.19
C TRP A 210 10.71 -16.95 -7.15
N SER A 211 10.55 -18.17 -6.63
CA SER A 211 10.45 -19.40 -7.44
C SER A 211 9.18 -19.46 -8.30
N SER A 212 8.17 -18.63 -8.00
CA SER A 212 6.95 -18.45 -8.78
C SER A 212 6.98 -17.18 -9.64
N GLY A 213 8.14 -16.51 -9.74
CA GLY A 213 8.32 -15.33 -10.58
C GLY A 213 7.81 -14.02 -9.99
N TYR A 214 7.59 -13.96 -8.67
CA TYR A 214 7.21 -12.74 -7.98
C TYR A 214 8.41 -12.07 -7.33
N VAL A 215 8.38 -10.75 -7.17
CA VAL A 215 9.28 -9.97 -6.30
C VAL A 215 8.46 -9.05 -5.41
N TRP A 216 9.03 -8.59 -4.29
CA TRP A 216 8.32 -7.72 -3.34
C TRP A 216 8.93 -6.32 -3.29
N ALA A 217 8.11 -5.31 -3.63
CA ALA A 217 8.41 -3.91 -3.36
C ALA A 217 7.74 -3.49 -2.05
N SER A 218 8.45 -3.65 -0.92
CA SER A 218 7.84 -3.55 0.41
C SER A 218 6.69 -4.54 0.59
N ALA A 219 5.45 -4.07 0.60
CA ALA A 219 4.22 -4.84 0.78
C ALA A 219 3.45 -5.01 -0.55
N MET A 220 4.15 -4.91 -1.69
CA MET A 220 3.55 -5.06 -3.01
C MET A 220 4.23 -6.23 -3.74
N PRO A 221 3.56 -7.38 -3.87
CA PRO A 221 4.05 -8.46 -4.70
C PRO A 221 3.85 -8.10 -6.19
N VAL A 222 4.89 -8.28 -6.99
CA VAL A 222 4.92 -7.94 -8.42
C VAL A 222 5.31 -9.19 -9.19
N ASN A 223 4.46 -9.64 -10.11
CA ASN A 223 4.84 -10.68 -11.06
C ASN A 223 5.79 -10.08 -12.11
N VAL A 224 6.98 -10.67 -12.26
CA VAL A 224 8.02 -10.12 -13.13
C VAL A 224 7.62 -10.16 -14.60
N LEU A 225 7.06 -11.27 -15.09
CA LEU A 225 6.69 -11.38 -16.51
C LEU A 225 5.55 -10.42 -16.86
N THR A 226 4.47 -10.45 -16.08
CA THR A 226 3.33 -9.55 -16.30
C THR A 226 3.76 -8.10 -16.26
N ALA A 227 4.63 -7.71 -15.31
CA ALA A 227 5.16 -6.36 -15.27
C ALA A 227 5.95 -6.03 -16.55
N LEU A 228 6.86 -6.91 -16.99
CA LEU A 228 7.66 -6.72 -18.21
C LEU A 228 6.86 -6.74 -19.52
N GLU A 229 5.63 -7.27 -19.53
CA GLU A 229 4.73 -7.24 -20.68
C GLU A 229 4.09 -5.86 -20.88
N VAL A 230 3.92 -5.08 -19.81
CA VAL A 230 3.35 -3.72 -19.87
C VAL A 230 4.41 -2.65 -20.20
N LYS A 231 5.50 -3.05 -20.86
CA LYS A 231 6.65 -2.18 -21.19
C LYS A 231 6.18 -0.93 -21.95
N ASP A 232 6.75 0.21 -21.54
CA ASP A 232 6.74 1.49 -22.25
C ASP A 232 5.37 2.17 -22.45
N ASP A 233 4.38 1.84 -21.62
CA ASP A 233 3.19 2.69 -21.43
C ASP A 233 3.42 3.67 -20.26
N GLU A 234 3.39 4.98 -20.54
CA GLU A 234 3.52 6.03 -19.52
C GLU A 234 2.50 5.86 -18.38
N ASN A 235 1.32 5.29 -18.68
CA ASN A 235 0.28 5.03 -17.68
C ASN A 235 0.65 3.91 -16.69
N ASN A 236 1.64 3.07 -17.01
CA ASN A 236 2.05 1.91 -16.21
C ASN A 236 3.45 2.06 -15.57
N SER A 237 3.99 3.28 -15.55
CA SER A 237 5.26 3.66 -14.91
C SER A 237 5.37 3.24 -13.44
N HIS A 238 4.24 3.16 -12.73
CA HIS A 238 4.14 2.76 -11.35
C HIS A 238 4.44 1.26 -11.14
N ILE A 239 3.99 0.38 -12.05
CA ILE A 239 4.32 -1.06 -12.05
C ILE A 239 5.81 -1.25 -12.28
N MET A 240 6.41 -0.46 -13.19
CA MET A 240 7.85 -0.51 -13.45
C MET A 240 8.70 -0.06 -12.27
N THR A 241 8.26 0.98 -11.56
CA THR A 241 8.94 1.40 -10.33
C THR A 241 8.91 0.29 -9.28
N ALA A 242 7.74 -0.33 -9.06
CA ALA A 242 7.61 -1.44 -8.11
C ALA A 242 8.46 -2.65 -8.54
N LEU A 243 8.49 -3.00 -9.83
CA LEU A 243 9.35 -4.06 -10.35
C LEU A 243 10.83 -3.79 -10.07
N ILE A 244 11.33 -2.59 -10.40
CA ILE A 244 12.73 -2.20 -10.18
C ILE A 244 13.07 -2.27 -8.70
N GLN A 245 12.20 -1.73 -7.83
CA GLN A 245 12.41 -1.78 -6.38
C GLN A 245 12.41 -3.23 -5.86
N GLY A 246 11.52 -4.08 -6.36
CA GLY A 246 11.44 -5.49 -5.97
C GLY A 246 12.68 -6.29 -6.40
N LEU A 247 13.15 -6.09 -7.62
CA LEU A 247 14.40 -6.68 -8.13
C LEU A 247 15.61 -6.18 -7.34
N TYR A 248 15.67 -4.88 -7.03
CA TYR A 248 16.74 -4.31 -6.22
C TYR A 248 16.77 -4.89 -4.79
N ASN A 249 15.62 -4.96 -4.13
CA ASN A 249 15.50 -5.51 -2.78
C ASN A 249 15.83 -7.02 -2.72
N GLY A 250 15.41 -7.79 -3.72
CA GLY A 250 15.70 -9.22 -3.81
C GLY A 250 17.15 -9.52 -4.23
N GLY A 251 17.74 -8.59 -4.98
CA GLY A 251 19.12 -8.65 -5.45
C GLY A 251 19.44 -9.95 -6.19
N THR A 252 20.70 -10.37 -6.06
CA THR A 252 21.21 -11.56 -6.76
C THR A 252 20.51 -12.86 -6.31
N THR A 253 20.01 -12.88 -5.08
CA THR A 253 19.39 -14.05 -4.47
C THR A 253 18.05 -14.37 -5.13
N CYS A 254 17.22 -13.36 -5.39
CA CYS A 254 15.94 -13.59 -6.07
C CYS A 254 16.15 -14.12 -7.49
N LEU A 255 17.11 -13.57 -8.23
CA LEU A 255 17.44 -14.02 -9.59
C LEU A 255 17.93 -15.47 -9.64
N LYS A 256 18.67 -15.94 -8.61
CA LYS A 256 19.14 -17.33 -8.52
C LYS A 256 18.02 -18.34 -8.26
N ILE A 257 16.99 -17.94 -7.53
CA ILE A 257 15.86 -18.80 -7.15
C ILE A 257 14.76 -18.80 -8.22
N MET A 258 14.68 -17.72 -8.99
CA MET A 258 13.66 -17.52 -10.01
C MET A 258 13.77 -18.51 -11.17
N PRO A 259 12.64 -18.94 -11.78
CA PRO A 259 12.66 -19.79 -12.97
C PRO A 259 13.49 -19.16 -14.09
N LYS A 260 14.33 -19.98 -14.75
CA LYS A 260 15.31 -19.51 -15.75
C LYS A 260 14.72 -18.56 -16.80
N HIS A 261 13.56 -18.90 -17.35
CA HIS A 261 12.91 -18.08 -18.40
C HIS A 261 12.49 -16.69 -17.90
N ILE A 262 12.12 -16.55 -16.63
CA ILE A 262 11.78 -15.26 -15.99
C ILE A 262 13.05 -14.51 -15.61
N ARG A 263 14.02 -15.22 -15.02
CA ARG A 263 15.33 -14.67 -14.65
C ARG A 263 16.02 -14.03 -15.87
N ASP A 264 16.06 -14.74 -16.99
CA ASP A 264 16.72 -14.25 -18.20
C ASP A 264 16.04 -12.98 -18.73
N LYS A 265 14.70 -12.86 -18.60
CA LYS A 265 13.94 -11.64 -18.93
C LYS A 265 14.17 -10.48 -17.97
N ALA A 266 14.27 -10.77 -16.67
CA ALA A 266 14.61 -9.77 -15.66
C ALA A 266 16.03 -9.22 -15.90
N LEU A 267 16.99 -10.09 -16.23
CA LEU A 267 18.36 -9.71 -16.54
C LEU A 267 18.45 -8.84 -17.80
N GLU A 268 17.76 -9.23 -18.88
CA GLU A 268 17.63 -8.42 -20.11
C GLU A 268 17.14 -7.00 -19.75
N PHE A 269 16.04 -6.91 -19.00
CA PHE A 269 15.51 -5.63 -18.54
C PHE A 269 16.48 -4.77 -17.70
N LEU A 270 17.22 -5.39 -16.77
CA LEU A 270 18.17 -4.70 -15.90
C LEU A 270 19.39 -4.20 -16.68
N LEU A 271 19.89 -4.99 -17.62
CA LEU A 271 21.00 -4.64 -18.51
C LEU A 271 20.61 -3.53 -19.49
N ASP A 272 19.45 -3.67 -20.15
CA ASP A 272 18.91 -2.67 -21.08
C ASP A 272 18.82 -1.28 -20.45
N ARG A 273 18.44 -1.19 -19.18
CA ARG A 273 18.25 0.06 -18.44
C ARG A 273 19.48 0.51 -17.63
N ASN A 274 20.60 -0.21 -17.74
CA ASN A 274 21.82 0.06 -16.98
C ASN A 274 21.56 0.17 -15.45
N LEU A 275 20.63 -0.65 -14.94
CA LEU A 275 20.24 -0.62 -13.53
C LEU A 275 21.22 -1.48 -12.73
N ALA A 276 21.89 -0.86 -11.76
CA ALA A 276 22.87 -1.49 -10.88
C ALA A 276 22.23 -2.54 -9.95
N THR A 277 22.02 -3.73 -10.49
CA THR A 277 21.76 -4.97 -9.75
C THR A 277 22.72 -6.08 -10.17
N THR A 278 23.73 -5.72 -10.98
CA THR A 278 24.77 -6.60 -11.51
C THR A 278 25.41 -7.37 -10.35
N PRO A 279 25.17 -8.68 -10.25
CA PRO A 279 25.73 -9.49 -9.17
C PRO A 279 27.24 -9.56 -9.31
N ALA A 280 27.97 -9.23 -8.24
CA ALA A 280 29.37 -9.65 -8.08
C ALA A 280 29.54 -11.19 -8.04
N ASN A 281 28.44 -11.96 -8.06
CA ASN A 281 28.41 -13.42 -7.82
C ASN A 281 27.51 -14.20 -8.80
N MET A 282 27.21 -13.67 -9.99
CA MET A 282 26.83 -14.51 -11.15
C MET A 282 28.12 -14.78 -11.92
N SER A 283 28.31 -16.00 -12.42
CA SER A 283 29.51 -16.28 -13.20
C SER A 283 29.55 -15.32 -14.41
N ASP A 284 30.73 -14.73 -14.69
CA ASP A 284 30.92 -13.80 -15.81
C ASP A 284 30.40 -14.37 -17.13
N ASN A 285 30.40 -15.70 -17.28
CA ASN A 285 29.86 -16.43 -18.43
C ASN A 285 28.34 -16.27 -18.61
N GLU A 286 27.52 -16.26 -17.55
CA GLU A 286 26.07 -16.09 -17.68
C GLU A 286 25.70 -14.65 -18.05
N ILE A 287 26.38 -13.67 -17.45
CA ILE A 287 26.21 -12.24 -17.77
C ILE A 287 26.65 -11.97 -19.21
N GLN A 288 27.81 -12.50 -19.62
CA GLN A 288 28.30 -12.37 -21.00
C GLN A 288 27.38 -13.05 -22.02
N GLN A 289 26.79 -14.21 -21.71
CA GLN A 289 25.87 -14.88 -22.64
C GLN A 289 24.58 -14.08 -22.89
N VAL A 290 24.01 -13.45 -21.86
CA VAL A 290 22.82 -12.60 -22.01
C VAL A 290 23.18 -11.29 -22.72
N GLY A 291 24.24 -10.60 -22.29
CA GLY A 291 24.71 -9.36 -22.94
C GLY A 291 25.10 -9.56 -24.42
N ASN A 292 25.69 -10.72 -24.77
CA ASN A 292 26.00 -11.06 -26.16
C ASN A 292 24.74 -11.32 -27.00
N LYS A 293 23.65 -11.84 -26.41
CA LYS A 293 22.37 -11.99 -27.11
C LYS A 293 21.71 -10.64 -27.37
N GLU A 294 21.68 -9.74 -26.39
CA GLU A 294 21.18 -8.36 -26.59
C GLU A 294 21.97 -7.60 -27.64
N SER A 295 23.30 -7.67 -27.58
CA SER A 295 24.18 -7.00 -28.54
C SER A 295 23.93 -7.49 -29.97
N ARG A 296 23.62 -8.78 -30.14
CA ARG A 296 23.25 -9.37 -31.44
C ARG A 296 21.85 -8.94 -31.88
N LYS A 297 20.90 -8.84 -30.96
CA LYS A 297 19.52 -8.40 -31.25
C LYS A 297 19.50 -6.92 -31.66
N ARG A 298 20.15 -6.04 -30.91
CA ARG A 298 20.28 -4.61 -31.27
C ARG A 298 20.93 -4.41 -32.64
N ARG A 299 22.00 -5.15 -32.94
CA ARG A 299 22.61 -5.13 -34.28
C ARG A 299 21.69 -5.64 -35.39
N ALA A 300 20.82 -6.61 -35.10
CA ALA A 300 19.86 -7.10 -36.08
C ALA A 300 18.74 -6.09 -36.32
N ASP A 301 18.23 -5.47 -35.27
CA ASP A 301 17.20 -4.43 -35.33
C ASP A 301 17.74 -3.17 -36.06
N ASP A 302 18.99 -2.77 -35.80
CA ASP A 302 19.66 -1.65 -36.49
C ASP A 302 19.83 -1.92 -38.01
N MET A 303 20.16 -3.16 -38.40
CA MET A 303 20.25 -3.54 -39.82
C MET A 303 18.88 -3.62 -40.52
N GLU A 304 17.79 -3.96 -39.83
CA GLU A 304 16.44 -3.93 -40.39
C GLU A 304 15.93 -2.50 -40.61
N VAL A 305 16.38 -1.53 -39.81
CA VAL A 305 16.07 -0.11 -39.98
C VAL A 305 16.87 0.51 -41.13
N GLU A 306 18.11 0.09 -41.36
CA GLU A 306 18.91 0.55 -42.52
C GLU A 306 18.44 -0.01 -43.87
N GLN A 307 17.59 -1.05 -43.87
CA GLN A 307 17.06 -1.68 -45.09
C GLN A 307 15.64 -1.23 -45.48
N LYS A 308 15.06 -0.24 -44.79
CA LYS A 308 13.80 0.42 -45.15
C LYS A 308 14.01 1.88 -45.54
#